data_AF-A0A6B3FYX7-F1
#
_entry.id   AF-A0A6B3FYX7-F1
#
_cell.length_a   1.000
_cell.length_b   1.000
_cell.length_c   1.000
_cell.angle_alpha   90.00
_cell.angle_beta   90.00
_cell.angle_gamma   90.00
#
_symmetry.space_group_name_H-M   'P 1'
#
loop_
_entity.id
_entity.type
_entity.pdbx_description
1 polymer ?
#
loop_
_entity_poly.entity_id
_entity_poly.type
_entity_poly.pdbx_seq_one_letter_code
_entity_poly.pdbx_strand_id
1 'polypeptide(L)'
;LFGQRFTVINATSIFGSVEVRVPENISLRGNGTGVFGGFEVKSLESTDPEAPVVVVNGYAVFGSVEAKPKRGKFVADLQKRLRKHLGH
;
A
#
# COMPACT_ATOMS: atom_id res chain seq x y z
N LEU A 1 -1.35 25.10 0.48
CA LEU A 1 -0.87 24.23 -0.60
C LEU A 1 -0.98 22.79 -0.14
N PHE A 2 -1.72 21.98 -0.89
CA PHE A 2 -2.22 20.62 -0.65
C PHE A 2 -1.37 19.72 0.26
N GLY A 3 -1.93 19.37 1.42
CA GLY A 3 -1.36 18.43 2.38
C GLY A 3 -1.79 16.98 2.12
N GLN A 4 -1.81 16.56 0.85
CA GLN A 4 -2.13 15.18 0.52
C GLN A 4 -1.04 14.28 1.11
N ARG A 5 -1.44 13.37 2.02
CA ARG A 5 -0.52 12.43 2.67
C ARG A 5 -0.09 11.40 1.65
N PHE A 6 0.99 11.71 0.93
CA PHE A 6 1.60 10.86 -0.07
C PHE A 6 2.66 9.97 0.58
N THR A 7 2.53 8.65 0.43
CA THR A 7 3.43 7.65 1.00
C THR A 7 3.91 6.70 -0.09
N VAL A 8 5.21 6.43 -0.12
CA VAL A 8 5.81 5.43 -1.02
C VAL A 8 6.23 4.21 -0.22
N ILE A 9 5.83 3.02 -0.70
CA ILE A 9 6.25 1.73 -0.16
C ILE A 9 7.12 1.05 -1.21
N ASN A 10 8.38 0.79 -0.89
CA ASN A 10 9.29 0.01 -1.74
C ASN A 10 9.32 -1.43 -1.22
N ALA A 11 8.90 -2.39 -2.05
CA ALA A 11 8.83 -3.81 -1.72
C ALA A 11 9.70 -4.63 -2.68
N THR A 12 10.68 -5.35 -2.15
CA THR A 12 11.53 -6.25 -2.96
C THR A 12 11.38 -7.68 -2.45
N SER A 13 11.08 -8.62 -3.35
CA SER A 13 11.04 -10.05 -3.06
C SER A 13 12.06 -10.80 -3.91
N ILE A 14 12.82 -11.71 -3.31
CA ILE A 14 13.90 -12.48 -3.98
C ILE A 14 13.63 -14.00 -3.92
N PHE A 15 12.97 -14.52 -2.87
CA PHE A 15 12.53 -15.93 -2.74
C PHE A 15 11.33 -16.03 -1.79
N GLY A 16 10.21 -15.39 -2.12
CA GLY A 16 9.04 -15.35 -1.24
C GLY A 16 7.94 -14.42 -1.74
N SER A 17 7.03 -14.02 -0.85
CA SER A 17 5.94 -13.11 -1.17
C SER A 17 5.85 -11.92 -0.20
N VAL A 18 5.54 -10.75 -0.76
CA VAL A 18 5.19 -9.54 0.00
C VAL A 18 3.74 -9.21 -0.29
N GLU A 19 2.91 -9.11 0.76
CA GLU A 19 1.52 -8.69 0.65
C GLU A 19 1.32 -7.32 1.34
N VAL A 20 1.04 -6.30 0.53
CA VAL A 20 0.75 -4.95 1.01
C VAL A 20 -0.77 -4.77 1.10
N ARG A 21 -1.27 -4.55 2.31
CA ARG A 21 -2.70 -4.33 2.58
C ARG A 21 -2.96 -2.90 3.00
N VAL A 22 -3.75 -2.18 2.21
CA VAL A 22 -4.10 -0.77 2.48
C VAL A 22 -5.57 -0.61 2.88
N PRO A 23 -5.93 0.47 3.60
CA PRO A 23 -7.34 0.83 3.84
C PRO A 23 -8.13 1.06 2.55
N GLU A 24 -9.45 0.97 2.61
CA GLU A 24 -10.32 1.12 1.43
C GLU A 24 -10.65 2.57 1.07
N ASN A 25 -10.37 3.53 1.97
CA ASN A 25 -10.61 4.95 1.77
C ASN A 25 -9.34 5.72 1.36
N ILE A 26 -8.38 5.05 0.72
CA ILE A 26 -7.17 5.67 0.19
C ILE A 26 -7.03 5.37 -1.30
N SER A 27 -6.23 6.17 -1.99
CA SER A 27 -5.83 5.89 -3.37
C SER A 27 -4.55 5.05 -3.39
N LEU A 28 -4.59 3.88 -4.02
CA LEU A 28 -3.47 2.96 -4.22
C LEU A 28 -3.03 2.97 -5.67
N ARG A 29 -1.75 3.27 -5.91
CA ARG A 29 -1.13 3.22 -7.23
C ARG A 29 0.07 2.29 -7.21
N GLY A 30 0.25 1.52 -8.28
CA GLY A 30 1.40 0.63 -8.47
C GLY A 30 2.37 1.22 -9.48
N ASN A 31 3.65 1.33 -9.12
CA ASN A 31 4.74 1.65 -10.04
C ASN A 31 5.85 0.62 -9.83
N GLY A 32 5.67 -0.59 -10.35
CA GLY A 32 6.64 -1.67 -10.22
C GLY A 32 6.73 -2.52 -11.48
N THR A 33 7.88 -3.17 -11.64
CA THR A 33 8.16 -4.08 -12.76
C THR A 33 8.78 -5.35 -12.19
N GLY A 34 8.22 -6.51 -12.53
CA GLY A 34 8.79 -7.80 -12.17
C GLY A 34 9.85 -8.18 -13.18
N VAL A 35 11.11 -8.34 -12.75
CA VAL A 35 12.19 -8.73 -13.66
C VAL A 35 12.27 -10.26 -13.79
N PHE A 36 11.89 -11.03 -12.75
CA PHE A 36 11.78 -12.50 -12.79
C PHE A 36 10.75 -13.04 -11.78
N GLY A 37 9.58 -12.40 -11.66
CA GLY A 37 8.53 -12.73 -10.67
C GLY A 37 7.22 -11.99 -10.92
N GLY A 38 6.20 -12.23 -10.09
CA GLY A 38 4.87 -11.64 -10.24
C GLY A 38 4.72 -10.32 -9.46
N PHE A 39 4.40 -9.22 -10.14
CA PHE A 39 4.05 -7.95 -9.49
C PHE A 39 2.60 -7.60 -9.83
N GLU A 40 1.72 -7.60 -8.85
CA GLU A 40 0.30 -7.28 -9.02
C GLU A 40 -0.12 -6.18 -8.05
N VAL A 41 -0.68 -5.09 -8.59
CA VAL A 41 -1.26 -4.01 -7.78
C VAL A 41 -2.69 -3.80 -8.22
N LYS A 42 -3.62 -4.05 -7.29
CA LYS A 42 -5.03 -3.70 -7.47
C LYS A 42 -5.20 -2.22 -7.22
N SER A 43 -5.05 -1.44 -8.28
CA SER A 43 -5.24 0.01 -8.24
C SER A 43 -6.60 0.36 -7.64
N LEU A 44 -6.59 1.31 -6.72
CA LEU A 44 -7.79 1.84 -6.08
C LEU A 44 -7.70 3.35 -6.17
N GLU A 45 -8.73 4.00 -6.70
CA GLU A 45 -8.85 5.45 -6.57
C GLU A 45 -9.96 5.76 -5.58
N SER A 46 -9.64 6.59 -4.59
CA SER A 46 -10.64 7.08 -3.66
C SER A 46 -11.52 8.13 -4.35
N THR A 47 -12.79 8.18 -3.97
CA THR A 47 -13.73 9.21 -4.42
C THR A 47 -13.48 10.58 -3.77
N ASP A 48 -12.68 10.62 -2.70
CA ASP A 48 -12.28 11.86 -2.02
C ASP A 48 -10.98 12.39 -2.63
N PRO A 49 -10.97 13.59 -3.22
CA PRO A 49 -9.76 14.22 -3.76
C PRO A 49 -8.65 14.43 -2.72
N GLU A 50 -9.01 14.59 -1.44
CA GLU A 50 -8.06 14.78 -0.33
C GLU A 50 -7.64 13.45 0.32
N ALA A 51 -8.06 12.31 -0.26
CA ALA A 51 -7.68 11.00 0.25
C ALA A 51 -6.15 10.81 0.24
N PRO A 52 -5.60 10.13 1.25
CA PRO A 52 -4.19 9.73 1.24
C PRO A 52 -3.87 8.90 0.00
N VAL A 53 -2.65 9.07 -0.51
CA VAL A 53 -2.16 8.34 -1.67
C VAL A 53 -1.02 7.45 -1.23
N VAL A 54 -1.12 6.17 -1.56
CA VAL A 54 -0.03 5.20 -1.38
C VAL A 54 0.42 4.73 -2.75
N VAL A 55 1.72 4.88 -3.00
CA VAL A 55 2.38 4.33 -4.17
C VAL A 55 3.21 3.12 -3.75
N VAL A 56 2.98 1.98 -4.38
CA VAL A 56 3.79 0.77 -4.16
C VAL A 56 4.73 0.59 -5.34
N ASN A 57 6.02 0.65 -5.04
CA ASN A 57 7.08 0.30 -5.95
C ASN A 57 7.59 -1.08 -5.58
N GLY A 58 7.99 -1.88 -6.57
CA GLY A 58 8.62 -3.14 -6.22
C GLY A 58 9.28 -3.88 -7.35
N TYR A 59 10.14 -4.80 -6.91
CA TYR A 59 10.88 -5.73 -7.73
C TYR A 59 10.66 -7.14 -7.17
N ALA A 60 10.28 -8.05 -8.05
CA ALA A 60 10.16 -9.47 -7.72
C ALA A 60 11.14 -10.25 -8.58
N VAL A 61 12.06 -10.94 -7.92
CA VAL A 61 13.00 -11.90 -8.50
C VAL A 61 12.64 -13.23 -7.85
N PHE A 62 12.20 -14.24 -8.60
CA PHE A 62 11.76 -15.56 -8.08
C PHE A 62 10.72 -15.54 -6.94
N GLY A 63 9.85 -14.52 -6.91
CA GLY A 63 8.83 -14.34 -5.88
C GLY A 63 7.66 -13.49 -6.36
N SER A 64 6.82 -13.00 -5.44
CA SER A 64 5.71 -12.11 -5.76
C SER A 64 5.58 -10.91 -4.83
N VAL A 65 5.03 -9.82 -5.37
CA VAL A 65 4.58 -8.65 -4.61
C VAL A 65 3.13 -8.39 -5.00
N GLU A 66 2.22 -8.46 -4.04
CA GLU A 66 0.80 -8.17 -4.23
C GLU A 66 0.40 -6.97 -3.37
N ALA A 67 -0.24 -5.97 -3.96
CA ALA A 67 -0.83 -4.87 -3.22
C ALA A 67 -2.35 -4.80 -3.46
N LYS A 68 -3.13 -4.82 -2.37
CA LYS A 68 -4.60 -4.77 -2.44
C LYS A 68 -5.24 -4.04 -1.27
N PRO A 69 -6.42 -3.44 -1.48
CA PRO A 69 -7.21 -2.91 -0.37
C PRO A 69 -7.74 -4.02 0.54
N LYS A 70 -7.83 -3.73 1.83
CA LYS A 70 -8.40 -4.60 2.86
C LYS A 70 -9.78 -4.09 3.26
N ARG A 71 -10.81 -4.88 2.94
CA ARG A 71 -12.23 -4.54 3.18
C ARG A 71 -12.50 -4.24 4.66
N GLY A 72 -13.26 -3.18 4.93
CA GLY A 72 -13.66 -2.76 6.28
C GLY A 72 -12.52 -2.17 7.12
N LYS A 73 -11.48 -1.63 6.48
CA LYS A 73 -10.43 -0.88 7.14
C LYS A 73 -10.41 0.55 6.63
N PHE A 74 -10.66 1.48 7.54
CA PHE A 74 -10.58 2.91 7.27
C PHE A 74 -9.32 3.51 7.90
N VAL A 75 -8.82 4.62 7.33
CA VAL A 75 -7.67 5.37 7.87
C VAL A 75 -7.87 5.74 9.35
N ALA A 76 -9.10 6.07 9.77
CA ALA A 76 -9.42 6.39 11.15
C ALA A 76 -9.10 5.25 12.15
N ASP A 77 -9.15 4.00 11.70
CA ASP A 77 -8.78 2.84 12.52
C ASP A 77 -7.26 2.68 12.67
N LEU A 78 -6.49 3.16 11.69
CA LEU A 78 -5.03 3.10 11.74
C LEU A 78 -4.50 4.03 12.83
N GLN A 79 -5.01 5.26 12.90
CA GLN A 79 -4.63 6.23 13.95
C GLN A 79 -4.93 5.69 15.36
N LYS A 80 -6.08 5.03 15.56
CA LYS A 80 -6.43 4.38 16.83
C LYS A 80 -5.46 3.25 17.19
N ARG A 81 -5.04 2.43 16.22
CA ARG A 81 -4.09 1.33 16.45
C ARG A 81 -2.67 1.82 16.74
N LEU A 82 -2.19 2.81 15.99
CA LEU A 82 -0.85 3.38 16.20
C LEU A 82 -0.74 4.00 17.61
N ARG A 83 -1.77 4.74 18.04
CA ARG A 83 -1.83 5.30 19.39
C ARG A 83 -1.80 4.23 20.49
N LYS A 84 -2.36 3.05 20.24
CA LYS A 84 -2.35 1.94 21.19
C LYS A 84 -0.97 1.27 21.32
N HIS A 85 -0.17 1.24 20.25
CA HIS A 85 1.16 0.61 20.26
C HIS A 85 2.30 1.55 20.66
N LEU A 86 2.14 2.86 20.50
CA LEU A 86 3.14 3.87 20.88
C LEU A 86 2.93 4.44 22.30
N GLY A 87 1.92 3.96 23.04
CA GLY A 87 1.57 4.42 24.38
C GLY A 87 2.11 3.55 25.53
N HIS A 88 3.19 2.81 25.30
CA HIS A 88 3.94 2.06 26.33
C HIS A 88 5.33 2.67 26.49
#